data_AF-A0A6V8E8B5-F1
#
_entry.id   AF-A0A6V8E8B5-F1
#
_cell.length_a   1.000
_cell.length_b   1.000
_cell.length_c   1.000
_cell.angle_alpha   90.00
_cell.angle_beta   90.00
_cell.angle_gamma   90.00
#
_symmetry.space_group_name_H-M   'P 1'
#
loop_
_entity.id
_entity.type
_entity.pdbx_description
1 polymer ?
#
loop_
_entity_poly.entity_id
_entity_poly.type
_entity_poly.pdbx_seq_one_letter_code
_entity_poly.pdbx_strand_id
1 'polypeptide(L)'
;MNMRKQEKIGYGLVGAAVLLVLLGTVGFTLEGEVNDVPTPNVPEKTFFGDDALPGNGLSIIIAAELTLNWDRDDIYVVIVDEEEKNRCESLPTGLFNEGSTTACTPYDADVLAAGSDGEAGFSWVVESGVHFAGIGTVDDGPPAGTDVTLTYSVHVQASFVAYFLFALVGVGGLAYTRME
;
A
#
# COMPACT_ATOMS: atom_id res chain seq x y z
N MET A 1 -20.38 -42.91 8.54
CA MET A 1 -18.93 -42.73 8.26
C MET A 1 -18.19 -43.19 9.52
N ASN A 2 -17.07 -43.90 9.46
CA ASN A 2 -16.40 -44.40 10.69
C ASN A 2 -15.82 -43.22 11.50
N MET A 3 -16.06 -43.17 12.82
CA MET A 3 -15.52 -42.18 13.77
C MET A 3 -14.02 -41.88 13.54
N ARG A 4 -13.22 -42.93 13.33
CA ARG A 4 -11.77 -42.83 13.09
C ARG A 4 -11.37 -42.06 11.82
N LYS A 5 -12.30 -41.90 10.86
CA LYS A 5 -12.12 -41.10 9.65
C LYS A 5 -12.48 -39.63 9.92
N GLN A 6 -13.48 -39.37 10.75
CA GLN A 6 -13.87 -38.00 11.15
C GLN A 6 -12.78 -37.32 11.99
N GLU A 7 -12.22 -38.02 12.97
CA GLU A 7 -11.11 -37.51 13.79
C GLU A 7 -9.90 -37.09 12.93
N LYS A 8 -9.50 -37.93 11.97
CA LYS A 8 -8.37 -37.63 11.07
C LYS A 8 -8.60 -36.39 10.23
N ILE A 9 -9.82 -36.22 9.71
CA ILE A 9 -10.17 -35.04 8.91
C ILE A 9 -10.19 -33.79 9.80
N GLY A 10 -10.78 -33.87 11.00
CA GLY A 10 -10.85 -32.75 11.93
C GLY A 10 -9.47 -32.28 12.40
N TYR A 11 -8.58 -33.19 12.79
CA TYR A 11 -7.18 -32.84 13.11
C TYR A 11 -6.41 -32.31 11.90
N GLY A 12 -6.70 -32.82 10.70
CA GLY A 12 -6.15 -32.28 9.46
C GLY A 12 -6.54 -30.81 9.24
N LEU A 13 -7.81 -30.46 9.47
CA LEU A 13 -8.30 -29.08 9.37
C LEU A 13 -7.67 -28.16 10.42
N VAL A 14 -7.52 -28.63 11.67
CA VAL A 14 -6.81 -27.88 12.71
C VAL A 14 -5.35 -27.64 12.31
N GLY A 15 -4.65 -28.68 11.83
CA GLY A 15 -3.27 -28.56 11.37
C GLY A 15 -3.14 -27.58 10.20
N ALA A 16 -4.05 -27.64 9.23
CA ALA A 16 -4.09 -26.71 8.11
C ALA A 16 -4.33 -25.27 8.57
N ALA A 17 -5.28 -25.04 9.48
CA ALA A 17 -5.55 -23.71 10.04
C ALA A 17 -4.31 -23.11 10.73
N VAL A 18 -3.62 -23.91 11.56
CA VAL A 18 -2.38 -23.47 12.22
C VAL A 18 -1.32 -23.10 11.19
N LEU A 19 -1.13 -23.92 10.15
CA LEU A 19 -0.16 -23.65 9.10
C LEU A 19 -0.50 -22.39 8.30
N LEU A 20 -1.78 -22.16 8.00
CA LEU A 20 -2.24 -20.94 7.32
C LEU A 20 -2.02 -19.69 8.17
N VAL A 21 -2.25 -19.76 9.49
CA VAL A 21 -1.94 -18.66 10.40
C VAL A 21 -0.45 -18.35 10.37
N LEU A 22 0.41 -19.37 10.51
CA LEU A 22 1.86 -19.17 10.50
C LEU A 22 2.35 -18.56 9.19
N LEU A 23 1.92 -19.11 8.04
CA LEU A 23 2.29 -18.56 6.73
C LEU A 23 1.75 -17.14 6.53
N GLY A 24 0.51 -16.89 6.95
CA GLY A 24 -0.11 -15.57 6.85
C GLY A 24 0.58 -14.51 7.70
N THR A 25 1.16 -14.89 8.85
CA THR A 25 1.87 -13.98 9.76
C THR A 25 3.30 -13.71 9.34
N VAL A 26 3.98 -14.71 8.78
CA VAL A 26 5.33 -14.49 8.22
C VAL A 26 5.25 -13.63 6.96
N GLY A 27 4.27 -13.89 6.10
CA GLY A 27 4.12 -13.18 4.84
C GLY A 27 5.35 -13.30 3.94
N PHE A 28 5.50 -12.35 3.02
CA PHE A 28 6.73 -12.17 2.24
C PHE A 28 6.87 -10.70 1.84
N THR A 29 8.10 -10.28 1.56
CA THR A 29 8.40 -8.91 1.13
C THR A 29 8.95 -8.94 -0.30
N LEU A 30 8.46 -8.03 -1.13
CA LEU A 30 8.97 -7.76 -2.46
C LEU A 30 9.70 -6.43 -2.42
N GLU A 31 10.96 -6.38 -2.83
CA GLU A 31 11.76 -5.16 -2.87
C GLU A 31 12.06 -4.80 -4.33
N GLY A 32 12.15 -3.50 -4.60
CA GLY A 32 12.49 -3.00 -5.92
C GLY A 32 12.89 -1.53 -5.89
N GLU A 33 13.34 -1.07 -7.05
CA GLU A 33 13.81 0.30 -7.25
C GLU A 33 13.31 0.81 -8.60
N VAL A 34 12.91 2.08 -8.63
CA VAL A 34 12.57 2.82 -9.84
C VAL A 34 13.57 3.97 -9.98
N ASN A 35 14.40 3.86 -11.00
CA ASN A 35 15.43 4.84 -11.32
C ASN A 35 14.90 5.87 -12.32
N ASP A 36 15.61 7.00 -12.42
CA ASP A 36 15.40 8.02 -13.43
C ASP A 36 13.98 8.60 -13.43
N VAL A 37 13.39 8.79 -12.25
CA VAL A 37 12.07 9.44 -12.13
C VAL A 37 12.26 10.95 -12.26
N PRO A 38 11.65 11.60 -13.27
CA PRO A 38 11.87 13.02 -13.51
C PRO A 38 11.34 13.87 -12.36
N THR A 39 12.17 14.78 -11.85
CA THR A 39 11.73 15.75 -10.84
C THR A 39 11.08 16.96 -11.50
N PRO A 40 9.88 17.35 -11.07
CA PRO A 40 9.23 18.56 -11.57
C PRO A 40 10.04 19.81 -11.24
N ASN A 41 10.07 20.77 -12.16
CA ASN A 41 10.73 22.06 -11.98
C ASN A 41 9.74 23.21 -11.73
N VAL A 42 8.48 22.88 -11.46
CA VAL A 42 7.41 23.84 -11.15
C VAL A 42 7.12 23.73 -9.66
N PRO A 43 7.33 24.81 -8.88
CA PRO A 43 7.05 24.80 -7.45
C PRO A 43 5.55 24.60 -7.18
N GLU A 44 5.23 24.10 -5.99
CA GLU A 44 3.88 23.99 -5.45
C GLU A 44 2.89 23.17 -6.29
N LYS A 45 3.37 22.25 -7.12
CA LYS A 45 2.51 21.37 -7.92
C LYS A 45 2.96 19.91 -7.85
N THR A 46 2.00 19.03 -7.58
CA THR A 46 2.18 17.59 -7.75
C THR A 46 2.00 17.20 -9.22
N PHE A 47 2.91 16.38 -9.72
CA PHE A 47 2.85 15.73 -11.03
C PHE A 47 2.66 14.24 -10.82
N PHE A 48 1.64 13.68 -11.46
CA PHE A 48 1.29 12.27 -11.30
C PHE A 48 1.86 11.43 -12.43
N GLY A 49 2.17 10.17 -12.13
CA GLY A 49 2.45 9.18 -13.16
C GLY A 49 1.25 8.94 -14.06
N ASP A 50 1.52 8.66 -15.34
CA ASP A 50 0.48 8.32 -16.32
C ASP A 50 -0.14 6.94 -16.03
N ASP A 51 0.66 6.01 -15.50
CA ASP A 51 0.25 4.64 -15.19
C ASP A 51 -0.22 4.51 -13.74
N ALA A 52 -1.30 3.76 -13.56
CA ALA A 52 -1.80 3.42 -12.23
C ALA A 52 -0.85 2.45 -11.50
N LEU A 53 -0.74 2.62 -10.18
CA LEU A 53 -0.02 1.71 -9.32
C LEU A 53 -0.67 0.31 -9.35
N PRO A 54 0.12 -0.77 -9.24
CA PRO A 54 -0.42 -2.12 -9.14
C PRO A 54 -1.39 -2.27 -7.96
N GLY A 55 -2.66 -2.54 -8.26
CA GLY A 55 -3.69 -2.68 -7.24
C GLY A 55 -3.66 -4.02 -6.49
N ASN A 56 -4.27 -4.05 -5.30
CA ASN A 56 -4.46 -5.27 -4.51
C ASN A 56 -5.87 -5.86 -4.73
N GLY A 57 -6.01 -6.69 -5.77
CA GLY A 57 -7.29 -7.34 -6.13
C GLY A 57 -7.84 -8.32 -5.09
N LEU A 58 -7.05 -8.70 -4.08
CA LEU A 58 -7.44 -9.60 -2.98
C LEU A 58 -7.37 -8.91 -1.62
N SER A 59 -7.48 -7.58 -1.57
CA SER A 59 -7.35 -6.73 -0.36
C SER A 59 -8.19 -7.19 0.83
N ILE A 60 -9.32 -7.85 0.59
CA ILE A 60 -10.17 -8.44 1.64
C ILE A 60 -9.40 -9.49 2.44
N ILE A 61 -8.63 -10.36 1.80
CA ILE A 61 -7.95 -11.51 2.43
C ILE A 61 -6.42 -11.38 2.47
N ILE A 62 -5.85 -10.48 1.66
CA ILE A 62 -4.41 -10.21 1.58
C ILE A 62 -4.20 -8.73 1.87
N ALA A 63 -3.44 -8.40 2.90
CA ALA A 63 -2.97 -7.05 3.15
C ALA A 63 -1.61 -6.86 2.46
N ALA A 64 -1.47 -5.78 1.69
CA ALA A 64 -0.22 -5.39 1.08
C ALA A 64 0.15 -4.02 1.63
N GLU A 65 1.30 -3.91 2.27
CA GLU A 65 1.83 -2.67 2.83
C GLU A 65 3.04 -2.25 2.01
N LEU A 66 2.92 -1.11 1.35
CA LEU A 66 4.00 -0.46 0.63
C LEU A 66 4.78 0.42 1.61
N THR A 67 6.09 0.28 1.64
CA THR A 67 7.02 1.26 2.19
C THR A 67 7.81 1.85 1.04
N LEU A 68 7.89 3.18 0.97
CA LEU A 68 8.54 3.92 -0.09
C LEU A 68 9.55 4.90 0.51
N ASN A 69 10.76 4.89 -0.03
CA ASN A 69 11.85 5.80 0.32
C ASN A 69 12.46 6.36 -0.97
N TRP A 70 13.12 7.51 -0.88
CA TRP A 70 13.82 8.12 -2.01
C TRP A 70 15.06 8.87 -1.54
N ASP A 71 16.00 9.13 -2.43
CA ASP A 71 17.36 9.56 -2.09
C ASP A 71 17.52 11.08 -1.88
N ARG A 72 16.41 11.82 -1.67
CA ARG A 72 16.39 13.29 -1.70
C ARG A 72 15.32 13.91 -0.79
N ASP A 73 15.61 15.07 -0.21
CA ASP A 73 14.69 15.77 0.70
C ASP A 73 14.04 17.03 0.12
N ASP A 74 14.43 17.42 -1.11
CA ASP A 74 13.88 18.59 -1.79
C ASP A 74 12.64 18.27 -2.66
N ILE A 75 12.16 17.03 -2.57
CA ILE A 75 10.92 16.57 -3.18
C ILE A 75 10.02 15.90 -2.14
N TYR A 76 8.73 15.86 -2.43
CA TYR A 76 7.77 15.03 -1.71
C TYR A 76 7.14 14.02 -2.67
N VAL A 77 6.65 12.93 -2.11
CA VAL A 77 5.87 11.92 -2.83
C VAL A 77 4.52 11.74 -2.16
N VAL A 78 3.48 11.62 -2.99
CA VAL A 78 2.10 11.37 -2.57
C VAL A 78 1.49 10.18 -3.29
N ILE A 79 0.48 9.58 -2.67
CA ILE A 79 -0.41 8.59 -3.28
C ILE A 79 -1.83 9.13 -3.21
N VAL A 80 -2.50 9.15 -4.34
CA VAL A 80 -3.88 9.62 -4.48
C VAL A 80 -4.72 8.62 -5.27
N ASP A 81 -6.03 8.73 -5.16
CA ASP A 81 -6.94 7.99 -6.04
C ASP A 81 -7.13 8.70 -7.40
N GLU A 82 -7.89 8.05 -8.28
CA GLU A 82 -8.20 8.58 -9.61
C GLU A 82 -9.00 9.90 -9.59
N GLU A 83 -9.90 10.08 -8.62
CA GLU A 83 -10.72 11.30 -8.53
C GLU A 83 -9.84 12.49 -8.17
N GLU A 84 -8.96 12.30 -7.21
CA GLU A 84 -8.04 13.31 -6.71
C GLU A 84 -6.98 13.68 -7.76
N LYS A 85 -6.40 12.69 -8.45
CA LYS A 85 -5.51 12.96 -9.60
C LYS A 85 -6.20 13.86 -10.64
N ASN A 86 -7.42 13.50 -11.04
CA ASN A 86 -8.16 14.24 -12.05
C ASN A 86 -8.51 15.66 -11.58
N ARG A 87 -8.87 15.83 -10.31
CA ARG A 87 -9.09 17.15 -9.70
C ARG A 87 -7.83 18.00 -9.80
N CYS A 88 -6.69 17.46 -9.40
CA CYS A 88 -5.43 18.16 -9.38
C CYS A 88 -4.89 18.52 -10.77
N GLU A 89 -5.06 17.63 -11.75
CA GLU A 89 -4.68 17.91 -13.14
C GLU A 89 -5.58 18.95 -13.81
N SER A 90 -6.84 19.07 -13.36
CA SER A 90 -7.80 20.06 -13.89
C SER A 90 -7.53 21.50 -13.44
N LEU A 91 -6.77 21.69 -12.37
CA LEU A 91 -6.48 23.00 -11.81
C LEU A 91 -5.38 23.73 -12.62
N PRO A 92 -5.58 25.00 -12.99
CA PRO A 92 -4.56 25.79 -13.66
C PRO A 92 -3.36 26.05 -12.75
N THR A 93 -2.17 26.09 -13.33
CA THR A 93 -0.90 26.39 -12.63
C THR A 93 -0.96 27.77 -11.96
N GLY A 94 -0.63 27.85 -10.66
CA GLY A 94 -0.58 29.11 -9.90
C GLY A 94 -1.81 29.39 -9.01
N LEU A 95 -2.71 28.43 -8.81
CA LEU A 95 -3.78 28.49 -7.79
C LEU A 95 -3.47 27.66 -6.53
N PHE A 96 -2.30 27.06 -6.46
CA PHE A 96 -1.85 26.33 -5.28
C PHE A 96 -1.39 27.35 -4.24
N ASN A 97 -1.85 27.21 -3.00
CA ASN A 97 -1.37 27.98 -1.86
C ASN A 97 -0.77 26.98 -0.89
N GLU A 98 0.49 27.17 -0.52
CA GLU A 98 1.13 26.38 0.53
C GLU A 98 0.30 26.38 1.82
N GLY A 99 0.11 25.19 2.40
CA GLY A 99 -0.58 25.01 3.67
C GLY A 99 -2.11 25.04 3.61
N SER A 100 -2.73 25.12 2.43
CA SER A 100 -4.16 24.85 2.27
C SER A 100 -4.43 23.35 2.13
N THR A 101 -5.43 22.83 2.84
CA THR A 101 -5.88 21.43 2.74
C THR A 101 -6.59 21.10 1.41
N THR A 102 -6.53 22.00 0.44
CA THR A 102 -7.15 21.89 -0.88
C THR A 102 -6.14 22.09 -2.01
N ALA A 103 -4.87 22.31 -1.66
CA ALA A 103 -3.79 22.47 -2.60
C ALA A 103 -3.21 21.08 -2.83
N CYS A 104 -3.21 20.63 -4.09
CA CYS A 104 -2.65 19.37 -4.61
C CYS A 104 -1.16 19.19 -4.31
N THR A 105 -0.91 18.97 -3.03
CA THR A 105 0.36 19.01 -2.30
C THR A 105 0.26 17.91 -1.24
N PRO A 106 1.33 17.58 -0.49
CA PRO A 106 1.27 16.47 0.47
C PRO A 106 0.36 16.75 1.68
N TYR A 107 -0.18 17.97 1.81
CA TYR A 107 -1.07 18.38 2.89
C TYR A 107 -2.54 18.41 2.49
N ASP A 108 -2.87 18.00 1.27
CA ASP A 108 -4.27 17.87 0.84
C ASP A 108 -4.98 16.78 1.64
N ALA A 109 -6.24 17.03 2.01
CA ALA A 109 -7.03 16.11 2.83
C ALA A 109 -7.39 14.81 2.08
N ASP A 110 -7.41 14.86 0.75
CA ASP A 110 -7.78 13.74 -0.12
C ASP A 110 -6.55 12.90 -0.56
N VAL A 111 -5.36 13.21 -0.01
CA VAL A 111 -4.15 12.38 -0.18
C VAL A 111 -4.18 11.17 0.74
N LEU A 112 -3.99 9.99 0.17
CA LEU A 112 -4.06 8.71 0.89
C LEU A 112 -2.79 8.45 1.71
N ALA A 113 -1.64 8.86 1.18
CA ALA A 113 -0.36 8.79 1.85
C ALA A 113 0.60 9.82 1.27
N ALA A 114 1.45 10.39 2.12
CA ALA A 114 2.44 11.37 1.71
C ALA A 114 3.71 11.26 2.55
N GLY A 115 4.84 11.68 1.98
CA GLY A 115 6.05 11.97 2.72
C GLY A 115 6.86 13.06 2.05
N SER A 116 7.53 13.88 2.86
CA SER A 116 8.38 15.00 2.45
C SER A 116 9.85 14.84 2.90
N ASP A 117 10.17 13.68 3.46
CA ASP A 117 11.51 13.29 3.94
C ASP A 117 11.84 11.99 3.23
N GLY A 118 12.87 12.00 2.37
CA GLY A 118 13.17 10.86 1.51
C GLY A 118 13.80 9.71 2.26
N GLU A 119 14.60 10.01 3.29
CA GLU A 119 15.24 9.01 4.13
C GLU A 119 14.21 8.30 5.02
N ALA A 120 13.28 9.06 5.63
CA ALA A 120 12.20 8.48 6.42
C ALA A 120 11.15 7.78 5.52
N GLY A 121 10.85 8.38 4.37
CA GLY A 121 9.83 7.89 3.45
C GLY A 121 8.43 7.87 4.05
N PHE A 122 7.58 6.99 3.55
CA PHE A 122 6.29 6.69 4.17
C PHE A 122 5.86 5.25 3.95
N SER A 123 4.86 4.79 4.72
CA SER A 123 4.21 3.49 4.51
C SER A 123 2.72 3.66 4.27
N TRP A 124 2.18 2.86 3.36
CA TRP A 124 0.79 2.89 2.92
C TRP A 124 0.25 1.47 2.72
N VAL A 125 -0.91 1.18 3.30
CA VAL A 125 -1.61 -0.08 3.06
C VAL A 125 -2.40 0.04 1.76
N VAL A 126 -2.08 -0.78 0.77
CA VAL A 126 -2.69 -0.74 -0.56
C VAL A 126 -4.17 -1.11 -0.46
N GLU A 127 -5.01 -0.10 -0.63
CA GLU A 127 -6.46 -0.25 -0.63
C GLU A 127 -6.98 -0.78 -1.97
N SER A 128 -8.22 -1.25 -1.98
CA SER A 128 -8.91 -1.59 -3.23
C SER A 128 -9.18 -0.31 -4.02
N GLY A 129 -8.70 -0.22 -5.26
CA GLY A 129 -8.94 0.94 -6.11
C GLY A 129 -7.87 1.10 -7.18
N VAL A 130 -7.99 2.20 -7.92
CA VAL A 130 -6.98 2.69 -8.85
C VAL A 130 -6.29 3.86 -8.19
N HIS A 131 -4.99 3.75 -8.00
CA HIS A 131 -4.17 4.71 -7.26
C HIS A 131 -3.00 5.18 -8.12
N PHE A 132 -2.55 6.41 -7.89
CA PHE A 132 -1.46 7.02 -8.64
C PHE A 132 -0.44 7.61 -7.68
N ALA A 133 0.84 7.46 -8.04
CA ALA A 133 1.92 8.16 -7.36
C ALA A 133 2.11 9.55 -7.98
N GLY A 134 2.32 10.54 -7.12
CA GLY A 134 2.63 11.90 -7.49
C GLY A 134 3.93 12.38 -6.85
N ILE A 135 4.65 13.24 -7.55
CA ILE A 135 5.88 13.88 -7.09
C ILE A 135 5.75 15.40 -7.19
N GLY A 136 6.30 16.13 -6.23
CA GLY A 136 6.43 17.59 -6.30
C GLY A 136 7.64 18.08 -5.50
N THR A 137 7.92 19.38 -5.58
CA THR A 137 9.04 19.99 -4.85
C THR A 137 8.58 20.60 -3.54
N VAL A 138 9.37 20.44 -2.47
CA VAL A 138 9.05 20.98 -1.13
C VAL A 138 9.34 22.48 -1.05
N ASP A 139 10.36 22.95 -1.77
CA ASP A 139 10.80 24.36 -1.76
C ASP A 139 10.48 25.09 -3.07
N ASP A 140 10.49 26.43 -3.02
CA ASP A 140 10.42 27.36 -4.15
C ASP A 140 11.63 27.30 -5.12
N GLY A 141 12.64 26.50 -4.77
CA GLY A 141 13.87 26.35 -5.54
C GLY A 141 13.78 25.25 -6.60
N PRO A 142 14.58 25.32 -7.68
CA PRO A 142 14.71 24.18 -8.58
C PRO A 142 15.32 22.99 -7.83
N PRO A 143 14.84 21.76 -8.08
CA PRO A 143 15.40 20.56 -7.48
C PRO A 143 16.90 20.43 -7.76
N ALA A 144 17.65 19.89 -6.80
CA ALA A 144 19.10 19.68 -6.84
C ALA A 144 19.58 18.79 -8.02
N GLY A 145 18.70 17.99 -8.60
CA GLY A 145 18.93 17.18 -9.79
C GLY A 145 17.65 16.99 -10.59
N THR A 146 17.77 16.46 -11.81
CA THR A 146 16.65 16.24 -12.73
C THR A 146 15.90 14.93 -12.48
N ASP A 147 16.52 14.03 -11.73
CA ASP A 147 16.05 12.66 -11.54
C ASP A 147 16.13 12.29 -10.06
N VAL A 148 15.26 11.37 -9.65
CA VAL A 148 15.24 10.79 -8.30
C VAL A 148 15.13 9.26 -8.38
N THR A 149 15.75 8.58 -7.43
CA THR A 149 15.65 7.12 -7.28
C THR A 149 14.67 6.79 -6.17
N LEU A 150 13.62 6.04 -6.49
CA LEU A 150 12.67 5.55 -5.49
C LEU A 150 12.95 4.08 -5.18
N THR A 151 13.14 3.77 -3.90
CA THR A 151 13.22 2.41 -3.39
C THR A 151 11.91 2.05 -2.73
N TYR A 152 11.37 0.88 -3.04
CA TYR A 152 10.14 0.40 -2.44
C TYR A 152 10.27 -1.02 -1.89
N SER A 153 9.50 -1.29 -0.84
CA SER A 153 9.27 -2.64 -0.34
C SER A 153 7.78 -2.87 -0.12
N VAL A 154 7.23 -3.94 -0.69
CA VAL A 154 5.83 -4.36 -0.48
C VAL A 154 5.81 -5.58 0.41
N HIS A 155 5.34 -5.42 1.64
CA HIS A 155 5.12 -6.51 2.57
C HIS A 155 3.70 -7.07 2.40
N VAL A 156 3.60 -8.35 2.05
CA VAL A 156 2.34 -9.05 1.77
C VAL A 156 2.06 -10.05 2.87
N GLN A 157 0.92 -9.91 3.54
CA GLN A 157 0.51 -10.76 4.66
C GLN A 157 -0.98 -11.08 4.62
N ALA A 158 -1.41 -12.04 5.44
CA ALA A 158 -2.83 -12.35 5.59
C ALA A 158 -3.57 -11.17 6.26
N SER A 159 -4.74 -10.81 5.73
CA SER A 159 -5.58 -9.79 6.37
C SER A 159 -6.26 -10.33 7.63
N PHE A 160 -6.85 -9.43 8.42
CA PHE A 160 -7.70 -9.80 9.54
C PHE A 160 -8.83 -10.78 9.15
N VAL A 161 -9.46 -10.57 7.98
CA VAL A 161 -10.53 -11.44 7.49
C VAL A 161 -9.99 -12.83 7.18
N ALA A 162 -8.80 -12.93 6.59
CA ALA A 162 -8.16 -14.23 6.35
C ALA A 162 -7.88 -14.97 7.67
N TYR A 163 -7.34 -14.29 8.69
CA TYR A 163 -7.14 -14.90 10.01
C TYR A 163 -8.44 -15.37 10.64
N PHE A 164 -9.53 -14.59 10.50
CA PHE A 164 -10.84 -15.00 10.97
C PHE A 164 -11.32 -16.28 10.26
N LEU A 165 -11.14 -16.39 8.94
CA LEU A 165 -11.46 -17.60 8.19
C LEU A 165 -10.60 -18.79 8.62
N PHE A 166 -9.31 -18.59 8.85
CA PHE A 166 -8.42 -19.64 9.36
C PHE A 166 -8.87 -20.14 10.73
N ALA A 167 -9.27 -19.23 11.62
CA ALA A 167 -9.82 -19.57 12.92
C ALA A 167 -11.12 -20.39 12.79
N LEU A 168 -12.03 -20.02 11.87
CA LEU A 168 -13.25 -20.79 11.61
C LEU A 168 -12.95 -22.20 11.09
N VAL A 169 -11.96 -22.36 10.21
CA VAL A 169 -11.50 -23.68 9.75
C VAL A 169 -10.94 -24.49 10.92
N GLY A 170 -10.16 -23.88 11.80
CA GLY A 170 -9.61 -24.53 12.99
C GLY A 170 -10.70 -24.98 13.97
N VAL A 171 -11.63 -24.09 14.32
CA VAL A 171 -12.76 -24.39 15.21
C VAL A 171 -13.69 -25.44 14.58
N GLY A 172 -13.99 -25.31 13.30
CA GLY A 172 -14.78 -26.29 12.55
C GLY A 172 -14.10 -27.66 12.52
N GLY A 173 -12.79 -27.70 12.30
CA GLY A 173 -11.98 -28.90 12.38
C GLY A 173 -12.05 -29.57 13.75
N LEU A 174 -11.89 -28.78 14.83
CA LEU A 174 -12.00 -29.27 16.19
C LEU A 174 -13.41 -29.80 16.50
N ALA A 175 -14.46 -29.08 16.11
CA ALA A 175 -15.84 -29.53 16.27
C ALA A 175 -16.07 -30.86 15.53
N TYR A 176 -15.54 -30.99 14.31
CA TYR A 176 -15.65 -32.20 13.49
C TYR A 176 -15.00 -33.42 14.12
N THR A 177 -13.92 -33.25 14.92
CA THR A 177 -13.32 -34.37 15.69
C THR A 177 -14.24 -34.93 16.77
N ARG A 178 -15.25 -34.16 17.21
CA ARG A 178 -16.13 -34.50 18.33
C ARG A 178 -17.55 -34.88 17.89
N MET A 179 -17.83 -34.91 16.59
CA MET A 179 -19.13 -35.35 16.09
C MET A 179 -19.15 -36.88 16.02
N GLU A 180 -20.06 -37.49 16.77
CA GLU A 180 -20.35 -38.93 16.78
C GLU A 180 -21.12 -39.38 15.52
#